data_AF-G2E6B6-F1
#
_entry.id   AF-G2E6B6-F1
#
_cell.length_a   1.000
_cell.length_b   1.000
_cell.length_c   1.000
_cell.angle_alpha   90.00
_cell.angle_beta   90.00
_cell.angle_gamma   90.00
#
_symmetry.space_group_name_H-M   'P 1'
#
loop_
_entity.id
_entity.type
_entity.pdbx_description
1 polymer ?
#
loop_
_entity_poly.entity_id
_entity_poly.type
_entity_poly.pdbx_seq_one_letter_code
_entity_poly.pdbx_strand_id
1 'polypeptide(L)'
;MLDLRTTPHRHTATKGYSAAHSYPGSHLMQDGSRHMVFLRRLIESLLRARSRGFTLVELMLSILIAAILASIAMGSYSHLMQKTELEQAKSDMVQIESAMERFYVVNQRYPDDLAELGGGFDSLLDPWGNPYQYLNIAKTKGKGKLRKDHNLVPINTDYDLYSMGADGRSTSPLTAKISQDDIVRANNGGYLGLASDY
;
A
#
# COMPACT_ATOMS: atom_id res chain seq x y z
N MET A 1 108.07 -53.99 -41.72
CA MET A 1 108.22 -55.46 -41.56
C MET A 1 107.35 -55.91 -40.39
N LEU A 2 107.14 -57.21 -40.18
CA LEU A 2 106.10 -57.75 -39.28
C LEU A 2 106.47 -57.76 -37.78
N ASP A 3 105.52 -58.25 -36.96
CA ASP A 3 105.67 -58.90 -35.64
C ASP A 3 105.90 -58.05 -34.37
N LEU A 4 105.41 -58.41 -33.16
CA LEU A 4 104.28 -59.28 -32.71
C LEU A 4 104.05 -59.13 -31.17
N ARG A 5 102.89 -59.58 -30.64
CA ARG A 5 102.57 -59.86 -29.19
C ARG A 5 102.49 -58.62 -28.24
N THR A 6 101.79 -58.58 -27.08
CA THR A 6 100.84 -59.50 -26.38
C THR A 6 99.94 -58.74 -25.37
N THR A 7 98.74 -59.27 -25.07
CA THR A 7 97.88 -59.15 -23.83
C THR A 7 97.61 -57.77 -23.16
N PRO A 8 96.34 -57.38 -22.89
CA PRO A 8 95.97 -56.09 -22.30
C PRO A 8 95.81 -56.04 -20.76
N HIS A 9 95.80 -54.82 -20.20
CA HIS A 9 95.64 -54.49 -18.77
C HIS A 9 94.58 -53.38 -18.54
N ARG A 10 93.89 -53.45 -17.38
CA ARG A 10 93.37 -52.37 -16.48
C ARG A 10 92.82 -51.01 -17.01
N HIS A 11 91.81 -50.51 -16.25
CA HIS A 11 91.43 -49.09 -16.03
C HIS A 11 90.80 -48.33 -17.22
N THR A 12 89.90 -47.34 -17.09
CA THR A 12 89.01 -46.79 -16.01
C THR A 12 87.69 -46.30 -16.74
N ALA A 13 86.78 -45.38 -16.36
CA ALA A 13 86.59 -44.37 -15.29
C ALA A 13 85.10 -43.90 -15.20
N THR A 14 84.82 -42.93 -14.31
CA THR A 14 83.81 -41.81 -14.37
C THR A 14 82.73 -41.69 -13.27
N LYS A 15 82.28 -40.42 -13.12
CA LYS A 15 81.39 -39.74 -12.15
C LYS A 15 80.02 -40.45 -11.90
N GLY A 16 79.26 -40.22 -10.82
CA GLY A 16 79.37 -39.29 -9.66
C GLY A 16 78.28 -38.19 -9.63
N TYR A 17 77.60 -37.97 -8.49
CA TYR A 17 77.03 -36.71 -7.95
C TYR A 17 76.39 -36.95 -6.54
N SER A 18 75.98 -35.90 -5.79
CA SER A 18 75.70 -35.97 -4.33
C SER A 18 74.67 -34.94 -3.80
N ALA A 19 74.26 -35.09 -2.53
CA ALA A 19 73.34 -34.25 -1.72
C ALA A 19 71.83 -34.35 -2.09
N ALA A 20 70.84 -34.12 -1.20
CA ALA A 20 70.75 -33.77 0.24
C ALA A 20 69.41 -34.35 0.83
N HIS A 21 68.98 -34.22 2.09
CA HIS A 21 69.48 -33.62 3.35
C HIS A 21 68.85 -34.36 4.58
N SER A 22 68.99 -33.85 5.82
CA SER A 22 68.51 -34.49 7.07
C SER A 22 67.67 -33.56 7.97
N TYR A 23 66.72 -34.10 8.74
CA TYR A 23 66.19 -33.47 9.98
C TYR A 23 65.62 -34.51 10.99
N PRO A 24 66.01 -34.46 12.29
CA PRO A 24 65.37 -35.22 13.37
C PRO A 24 64.71 -34.34 14.46
N GLY A 25 63.61 -34.83 15.05
CA GLY A 25 62.88 -34.21 16.17
C GLY A 25 61.38 -34.52 16.11
N SER A 26 60.60 -34.48 17.18
CA SER A 26 60.91 -34.15 18.60
C SER A 26 60.01 -34.98 19.54
N HIS A 27 60.42 -35.15 20.81
CA HIS A 27 59.76 -36.06 21.75
C HIS A 27 59.41 -35.33 23.06
N LEU A 28 58.27 -34.63 23.13
CA LEU A 28 57.74 -34.00 24.34
C LEU A 28 56.27 -33.55 24.18
N MET A 29 55.62 -33.24 25.31
CA MET A 29 54.23 -32.74 25.48
C MET A 29 53.10 -33.71 25.08
N GLN A 30 52.55 -34.42 26.07
CA GLN A 30 51.24 -35.10 25.98
C GLN A 30 50.41 -34.95 27.27
N ASP A 31 50.33 -33.74 27.83
CA ASP A 31 49.29 -33.38 28.79
C ASP A 31 48.71 -31.98 28.48
N GLY A 32 47.39 -31.88 28.52
CA GLY A 32 46.61 -30.70 28.09
C GLY A 32 45.17 -31.02 27.66
N SER A 33 44.92 -32.25 27.21
CA SER A 33 43.60 -32.69 26.71
C SER A 33 42.50 -32.71 27.78
N ARG A 34 42.85 -32.87 29.06
CA ARG A 34 41.87 -33.03 30.17
C ARG A 34 40.99 -31.80 30.37
N HIS A 35 41.59 -30.61 30.47
CA HIS A 35 40.83 -29.35 30.58
C HIS A 35 40.02 -29.07 29.30
N MET A 36 40.57 -29.39 28.13
CA MET A 36 39.89 -29.20 26.85
C MET A 36 38.63 -30.07 26.70
N VAL A 37 38.64 -31.32 27.21
CA VAL A 37 37.46 -32.20 27.24
C VAL A 37 36.40 -31.69 28.21
N PHE A 38 36.78 -31.15 29.37
CA PHE A 38 35.84 -30.53 30.30
C PHE A 38 35.17 -29.29 29.69
N LEU A 39 35.96 -28.37 29.12
CA LEU A 39 35.46 -27.15 28.46
C LEU A 39 34.55 -27.47 27.27
N ARG A 40 34.90 -28.46 26.43
CA ARG A 40 34.01 -28.94 25.36
C ARG A 40 32.67 -29.44 25.91
N ARG A 41 32.67 -30.25 26.98
CA ARG A 41 31.44 -30.75 27.61
C ARG A 41 30.60 -29.63 28.25
N LEU A 42 31.23 -28.59 28.79
CA LEU A 42 30.53 -27.43 29.34
C LEU A 42 29.85 -26.61 28.23
N ILE A 43 30.56 -26.33 27.14
CA ILE A 43 30.01 -25.62 25.97
C ILE A 43 28.89 -26.42 25.30
N GLU A 44 29.07 -27.74 25.14
CA GLU A 44 28.03 -28.68 24.68
C GLU A 44 26.77 -28.66 25.56
N SER A 45 26.91 -28.47 26.88
CA SER A 45 25.78 -28.33 27.80
C SER A 45 25.05 -27.01 27.62
N LEU A 46 25.80 -25.91 27.54
CA LEU A 46 25.25 -24.55 27.40
C LEU A 46 24.59 -24.29 26.05
N LEU A 47 25.08 -24.91 24.97
CA LEU A 47 24.49 -24.83 23.63
C LEU A 47 23.20 -25.67 23.49
N ARG A 48 22.88 -26.55 24.44
CA ARG A 48 21.62 -27.33 24.45
C ARG A 48 20.46 -26.53 25.03
N ALA A 49 20.27 -25.31 24.53
CA ALA A 49 19.02 -24.59 24.65
C ALA A 49 17.92 -25.42 23.97
N ARG A 50 17.13 -26.15 24.78
CA ARG A 50 16.18 -27.15 24.30
C ARG A 50 15.14 -26.52 23.37
N SER A 51 15.29 -26.76 22.06
CA SER A 51 14.37 -26.28 21.02
C SER A 51 12.95 -26.71 21.32
N ARG A 52 12.11 -25.76 21.75
CA ARG A 52 10.67 -25.99 21.94
C ARG A 52 10.01 -25.88 20.58
N GLY A 53 9.93 -27.01 19.87
CA GLY A 53 9.23 -27.07 18.58
C GLY A 53 7.74 -26.80 18.77
N PHE A 54 7.13 -26.09 17.83
CA PHE A 54 5.68 -25.88 17.76
C PHE A 54 4.94 -27.22 17.74
N THR A 55 3.84 -27.31 18.48
CA THR A 55 2.94 -28.47 18.37
C THR A 55 1.92 -28.27 17.25
N LEU A 56 1.41 -29.36 16.67
CA LEU A 56 0.37 -29.30 15.64
C LEU A 56 -0.93 -28.67 16.18
N VAL A 57 -1.25 -28.91 17.46
CA VAL A 57 -2.41 -28.32 18.16
C VAL A 57 -2.26 -26.80 18.31
N GLU A 58 -1.06 -26.32 18.61
CA GLU A 58 -0.72 -24.91 18.77
C GLU A 58 -0.77 -24.15 17.44
N LEU A 59 -0.39 -24.79 16.33
CA LEU A 59 -0.64 -24.27 14.99
C LEU A 59 -2.14 -24.23 14.66
N MET A 60 -2.89 -25.30 14.93
CA MET A 60 -4.35 -25.36 14.73
C MET A 60 -5.09 -24.27 15.52
N LEU A 61 -4.71 -24.04 16.79
CA LEU A 61 -5.28 -23.00 17.62
C LEU A 61 -4.92 -21.60 17.09
N SER A 62 -3.68 -21.42 16.61
CA SER A 62 -3.21 -20.15 16.05
C SER A 62 -3.99 -19.76 14.78
N ILE A 63 -4.20 -20.70 13.83
CA ILE A 63 -4.99 -20.43 12.62
C ILE A 63 -6.48 -20.25 12.91
N LEU A 64 -7.01 -20.93 13.94
CA LEU A 64 -8.40 -20.75 14.40
C LEU A 64 -8.62 -19.33 14.95
N ILE A 65 -7.72 -18.86 15.82
CA ILE A 65 -7.80 -17.49 16.37
C ILE A 65 -7.61 -16.46 15.25
N ALA A 66 -6.66 -16.67 14.34
CA ALA A 66 -6.45 -15.78 13.20
C ALA A 66 -7.69 -15.67 12.28
N ALA A 67 -8.39 -16.79 12.02
CA ALA A 67 -9.62 -16.79 11.22
C ALA A 67 -10.77 -16.03 11.91
N ILE A 68 -10.90 -16.13 13.24
CA ILE A 68 -11.90 -15.39 14.03
C ILE A 68 -11.58 -13.88 14.03
N LEU A 69 -10.30 -13.50 14.15
CA LEU A 69 -9.90 -12.09 14.09
C LEU A 69 -10.09 -11.49 12.68
N ALA A 70 -9.79 -12.25 11.62
CA ALA A 70 -9.92 -11.80 10.23
C ALA A 70 -11.38 -11.53 9.83
N SER A 71 -12.34 -12.33 10.29
CA SER A 71 -13.76 -12.12 9.98
C SER A 71 -14.34 -10.87 10.66
N ILE A 72 -13.91 -10.57 11.90
CA ILE A 72 -14.29 -9.36 12.61
C ILE A 72 -13.65 -8.12 11.95
N ALA A 73 -12.37 -8.20 11.57
CA ALA A 73 -11.63 -7.08 11.00
C ALA A 73 -12.16 -6.60 9.63
N MET A 74 -12.76 -7.49 8.84
CA MET A 74 -13.28 -7.13 7.50
C MET A 74 -14.53 -6.24 7.57
N GLY A 75 -15.41 -6.44 8.56
CA GLY A 75 -16.69 -5.75 8.63
C GLY A 75 -16.62 -4.28 9.05
N SER A 76 -15.60 -3.87 9.82
CA SER A 76 -15.47 -2.49 10.30
C SER A 76 -14.88 -1.53 9.27
N TYR A 77 -14.16 -2.03 8.26
CA TYR A 77 -13.47 -1.21 7.27
C TYR A 77 -14.43 -0.50 6.30
N SER A 78 -15.49 -1.18 5.85
CA SER A 78 -16.45 -0.65 4.86
C SER A 78 -17.15 0.62 5.35
N HIS A 79 -17.66 0.63 6.58
CA HIS A 79 -18.32 1.79 7.17
C HIS A 79 -17.38 3.00 7.39
N LEU A 80 -16.09 2.74 7.61
CA LEU A 80 -15.09 3.80 7.70
C LEU A 80 -14.82 4.41 6.33
N MET A 81 -14.69 3.59 5.28
CA MET A 81 -14.52 4.08 3.89
C MET A 81 -15.74 4.88 3.43
N GLN A 82 -16.96 4.35 3.59
CA GLN A 82 -18.20 5.08 3.29
C GLN A 82 -18.27 6.44 3.98
N LYS A 83 -17.89 6.53 5.26
CA LYS A 83 -17.84 7.83 5.95
C LYS A 83 -16.76 8.75 5.37
N THR A 84 -15.57 8.23 5.08
CA THR A 84 -14.49 9.03 4.47
C THR A 84 -14.88 9.55 3.08
N GLU A 85 -15.55 8.74 2.27
CA GLU A 85 -16.12 9.13 0.97
C GLU A 85 -17.15 10.26 1.13
N LEU A 86 -18.14 10.09 2.03
CA LEU A 86 -19.15 11.11 2.31
C LEU A 86 -18.54 12.45 2.78
N GLU A 87 -17.53 12.44 3.64
CA GLU A 87 -16.88 13.68 4.12
C GLU A 87 -15.93 14.30 3.08
N GLN A 88 -15.25 13.49 2.26
CA GLN A 88 -14.43 13.97 1.15
C GLN A 88 -15.29 14.71 0.12
N ALA A 89 -16.42 14.13 -0.27
CA ALA A 89 -17.32 14.75 -1.25
C ALA A 89 -17.92 16.09 -0.75
N LYS A 90 -18.27 16.18 0.54
CA LYS A 90 -18.63 17.46 1.16
C LYS A 90 -17.47 18.47 1.12
N SER A 91 -16.24 18.04 1.43
CA SER A 91 -15.04 18.89 1.39
C SER A 91 -14.79 19.44 -0.02
N ASP A 92 -15.00 18.65 -1.05
CA ASP A 92 -14.88 19.08 -2.46
C ASP A 92 -16.00 20.06 -2.85
N MET A 93 -17.24 19.79 -2.45
CA MET A 93 -18.36 20.72 -2.67
C MET A 93 -18.14 22.07 -1.98
N VAL A 94 -17.62 22.11 -0.74
CA VAL A 94 -17.24 23.36 -0.06
C VAL A 94 -16.15 24.13 -0.82
N GLN A 95 -15.20 23.45 -1.47
CA GLN A 95 -14.19 24.09 -2.31
C GLN A 95 -14.78 24.66 -3.61
N ILE A 96 -15.75 23.97 -4.22
CA ILE A 96 -16.50 24.45 -5.39
C ILE A 96 -17.37 25.66 -5.00
N GLU A 97 -18.16 25.60 -3.93
CA GLU A 97 -18.94 26.74 -3.42
C GLU A 97 -18.03 27.95 -3.13
N SER A 98 -16.90 27.72 -2.47
CA SER A 98 -15.89 28.77 -2.24
C SER A 98 -15.35 29.39 -3.55
N ALA A 99 -15.34 28.64 -4.66
CA ALA A 99 -15.00 29.16 -5.98
C ALA A 99 -16.17 29.90 -6.65
N MET A 100 -17.40 29.41 -6.51
CA MET A 100 -18.63 30.07 -6.96
C MET A 100 -18.76 31.47 -6.37
N GLU A 101 -18.56 31.63 -5.06
CA GLU A 101 -18.66 32.94 -4.39
C GLU A 101 -17.57 33.91 -4.86
N ARG A 102 -16.32 33.45 -5.03
CA ARG A 102 -15.23 34.26 -5.60
C ARG A 102 -15.54 34.69 -7.04
N PHE A 103 -16.10 33.79 -7.83
CA PHE A 103 -16.51 34.09 -9.21
C PHE A 103 -17.65 35.11 -9.24
N TYR A 104 -18.66 34.96 -8.35
CA TYR A 104 -19.79 35.87 -8.24
C TYR A 104 -19.35 37.29 -7.84
N VAL A 105 -18.46 37.43 -6.85
CA VAL A 105 -17.93 38.74 -6.44
C VAL A 105 -17.30 39.52 -7.60
N VAL A 106 -16.57 38.83 -8.49
CA VAL A 106 -15.90 39.46 -9.65
C VAL A 106 -16.86 39.70 -10.82
N ASN A 107 -17.72 38.72 -11.15
CA ASN A 107 -18.51 38.73 -12.38
C ASN A 107 -19.98 39.19 -12.20
N GLN A 108 -20.44 39.36 -10.96
CA GLN A 108 -21.82 39.67 -10.57
C GLN A 108 -22.86 38.67 -11.14
N ARG A 109 -22.42 37.42 -11.35
CA ARG A 109 -23.22 36.25 -11.72
C ARG A 109 -22.48 34.98 -11.29
N TYR A 110 -23.22 33.89 -11.14
CA TYR A 110 -22.64 32.55 -11.12
C TYR A 110 -22.20 32.11 -12.53
N PRO A 111 -21.23 31.17 -12.64
CA PRO A 111 -20.75 30.71 -13.94
C PRO A 111 -21.82 29.93 -14.71
N ASP A 112 -21.60 29.78 -16.01
CA ASP A 112 -22.47 29.00 -16.89
C ASP A 112 -22.32 27.48 -16.70
N ASP A 113 -21.11 27.03 -16.35
CA ASP A 113 -20.72 25.65 -16.06
C ASP A 113 -19.51 25.60 -15.10
N LEU A 114 -19.02 24.41 -14.73
CA LEU A 114 -17.87 24.26 -13.83
C LEU A 114 -16.51 24.60 -14.48
N ALA A 115 -16.40 24.62 -15.81
CA ALA A 115 -15.15 24.92 -16.50
C ALA A 115 -14.84 26.42 -16.46
N GLU A 116 -15.88 27.26 -16.46
CA GLU A 116 -15.74 28.72 -16.34
C GLU A 116 -15.16 29.17 -14.98
N LEU A 117 -15.23 28.34 -13.92
CA LEU A 117 -14.51 28.60 -12.66
C LEU A 117 -12.98 28.51 -12.80
N GLY A 118 -12.48 27.80 -13.80
CA GLY A 118 -11.08 27.36 -13.87
C GLY A 118 -10.72 26.37 -12.75
N GLY A 119 -9.43 26.19 -12.51
CA GLY A 119 -8.92 25.32 -11.43
C GLY A 119 -9.12 23.80 -11.62
N GLY A 120 -9.86 23.38 -12.66
CA GLY A 120 -10.11 21.96 -12.98
C GLY A 120 -11.37 21.36 -12.35
N PHE A 121 -12.27 22.17 -11.78
CA PHE A 121 -13.51 21.71 -11.15
C PHE A 121 -14.47 20.98 -12.11
N ASP A 122 -14.34 21.22 -13.42
CA ASP A 122 -15.02 20.49 -14.50
C ASP A 122 -14.53 19.04 -14.68
N SER A 123 -13.28 18.78 -14.30
CA SER A 123 -12.64 17.46 -14.33
C SER A 123 -12.62 16.76 -12.97
N LEU A 124 -13.12 17.42 -11.93
CA LEU A 124 -13.13 16.89 -10.57
C LEU A 124 -14.22 15.81 -10.42
N LEU A 125 -13.80 14.63 -9.97
CA LEU A 125 -14.68 13.51 -9.67
C LEU A 125 -14.90 13.40 -8.16
N ASP A 126 -16.07 12.92 -7.78
CA ASP A 126 -16.36 12.50 -6.42
C ASP A 126 -15.66 11.17 -6.07
N PRO A 127 -15.66 10.74 -4.79
CA PRO A 127 -14.94 9.53 -4.36
C PRO A 127 -15.38 8.22 -5.00
N TRP A 128 -16.55 8.19 -5.65
CA TRP A 128 -17.07 7.03 -6.38
C TRP A 128 -16.74 7.09 -7.89
N GLY A 129 -16.08 8.17 -8.33
CA GLY A 129 -15.63 8.39 -9.70
C GLY A 129 -16.65 9.12 -10.59
N ASN A 130 -17.72 9.68 -10.02
CA ASN A 130 -18.74 10.41 -10.75
C ASN A 130 -18.40 11.91 -10.81
N PRO A 131 -18.65 12.62 -11.93
CA PRO A 131 -18.41 14.06 -11.99
C PRO A 131 -19.44 14.84 -11.16
N TYR A 132 -18.99 15.87 -10.43
CA TYR A 132 -19.89 16.77 -9.71
C TYR A 132 -20.87 17.46 -10.67
N GLN A 133 -22.14 17.50 -10.27
CA GLN A 133 -23.24 18.05 -11.06
C GLN A 133 -23.53 19.49 -10.63
N TYR A 134 -23.59 20.39 -11.61
CA TYR A 134 -23.87 21.81 -11.42
C TYR A 134 -25.00 22.29 -12.34
N LEU A 135 -25.84 23.20 -11.84
CA LEU A 135 -26.88 23.84 -12.63
C LEU A 135 -27.12 25.30 -12.19
N ASN A 136 -26.70 26.25 -13.03
CA ASN A 136 -27.06 27.66 -12.89
C ASN A 136 -28.58 27.85 -13.01
N ILE A 137 -29.25 28.27 -11.94
CA ILE A 137 -30.72 28.38 -11.92
C ILE A 137 -31.20 29.60 -12.72
N ALA A 138 -30.50 30.73 -12.65
CA ALA A 138 -30.86 31.96 -13.35
C ALA A 138 -30.89 31.79 -14.89
N LYS A 139 -30.04 30.93 -15.44
CA LYS A 139 -29.99 30.57 -16.87
C LYS A 139 -30.97 29.46 -17.25
N THR A 140 -31.45 28.67 -16.29
CA THR A 140 -32.25 27.47 -16.57
C THR A 140 -33.71 27.78 -16.86
N LYS A 141 -34.16 27.47 -18.08
CA LYS A 141 -35.56 27.66 -18.51
C LYS A 141 -36.50 26.65 -17.84
N GLY A 142 -37.11 27.08 -16.74
CA GLY A 142 -38.18 26.37 -16.04
C GLY A 142 -37.67 25.35 -15.01
N LYS A 143 -38.52 25.03 -14.03
CA LYS A 143 -38.15 24.23 -12.84
C LYS A 143 -37.96 22.72 -13.12
N GLY A 144 -37.82 22.29 -14.37
CA GLY A 144 -37.77 20.87 -14.75
C GLY A 144 -36.56 20.15 -14.16
N LYS A 145 -35.35 20.68 -14.40
CA LYS A 145 -34.06 20.07 -14.03
C LYS A 145 -33.63 20.26 -12.58
N LEU A 146 -34.14 21.30 -11.91
CA LEU A 146 -33.70 21.71 -10.56
C LEU A 146 -33.91 20.59 -9.53
N ARG A 147 -33.03 20.48 -8.53
CA ARG A 147 -33.22 19.54 -7.40
C ARG A 147 -34.36 20.02 -6.50
N LYS A 148 -35.20 19.10 -6.00
CA LYS A 148 -36.48 19.40 -5.34
C LYS A 148 -36.73 18.63 -4.05
N ASP A 149 -37.41 19.28 -3.11
CA ASP A 149 -37.88 18.69 -1.86
C ASP A 149 -39.08 17.72 -2.05
N HIS A 150 -39.64 17.27 -0.94
CA HIS A 150 -40.83 16.41 -0.92
C HIS A 150 -42.12 17.10 -1.45
N ASN A 151 -42.17 18.44 -1.48
CA ASN A 151 -43.27 19.23 -2.06
C ASN A 151 -43.07 19.55 -3.55
N LEU A 152 -41.99 19.04 -4.18
CA LEU A 152 -41.57 19.35 -5.54
C LEU A 152 -41.17 20.84 -5.74
N VAL A 153 -40.81 21.52 -4.66
CA VAL A 153 -40.26 22.88 -4.63
C VAL A 153 -38.73 22.81 -4.79
N PRO A 154 -38.10 23.67 -5.63
CA PRO A 154 -36.64 23.70 -5.73
C PRO A 154 -35.95 24.00 -4.41
N ILE A 155 -34.87 23.28 -4.10
CA ILE A 155 -34.14 23.39 -2.83
C ILE A 155 -33.12 24.53 -2.79
N ASN A 156 -32.80 25.10 -3.96
CA ASN A 156 -31.95 26.27 -4.16
C ASN A 156 -32.64 27.31 -5.05
N THR A 157 -32.09 28.52 -5.06
CA THR A 157 -32.56 29.66 -5.88
C THR A 157 -31.45 30.30 -6.72
N ASP A 158 -30.19 30.00 -6.39
CA ASP A 158 -28.96 30.49 -7.00
C ASP A 158 -28.39 29.47 -8.02
N TYR A 159 -28.02 28.29 -7.53
CA TYR A 159 -27.53 27.15 -8.31
C TYR A 159 -27.72 25.84 -7.54
N ASP A 160 -27.94 24.74 -8.27
CA ASP A 160 -27.79 23.40 -7.70
C ASP A 160 -26.33 22.94 -7.84
N LEU A 161 -25.84 22.27 -6.80
CA LEU A 161 -24.54 21.59 -6.76
C LEU A 161 -24.73 20.26 -6.02
N TYR A 162 -24.32 19.13 -6.61
CA TYR A 162 -24.42 17.81 -5.98
C TYR A 162 -23.43 16.78 -6.53
N SER A 163 -23.13 15.76 -5.73
CA SER A 163 -22.55 14.48 -6.17
C SER A 163 -23.67 13.46 -6.41
N MET A 164 -23.46 12.54 -7.35
CA MET A 164 -24.44 11.49 -7.73
C MET A 164 -24.34 10.22 -6.86
N GLY A 165 -23.75 10.34 -5.67
CA GLY A 165 -23.62 9.26 -4.71
C GLY A 165 -22.76 8.08 -5.20
N ALA A 166 -22.96 6.94 -4.55
CA ALA A 166 -22.22 5.71 -4.84
C ALA A 166 -22.81 4.92 -6.01
N ASP A 167 -24.10 5.13 -6.34
CA ASP A 167 -24.76 4.43 -7.45
C ASP A 167 -24.63 5.16 -8.81
N GLY A 168 -24.22 6.44 -8.80
CA GLY A 168 -23.89 7.23 -9.99
C GLY A 168 -25.11 7.69 -10.80
N ARG A 169 -26.30 7.67 -10.19
CA ARG A 169 -27.56 8.06 -10.82
C ARG A 169 -28.30 9.01 -9.89
N SER A 170 -29.01 9.96 -10.48
CA SER A 170 -29.82 10.94 -9.75
C SER A 170 -31.08 11.29 -10.54
N THR A 171 -32.04 11.93 -9.88
CA THR A 171 -33.17 12.59 -10.53
C THR A 171 -33.54 13.88 -9.79
N SER A 172 -34.49 14.64 -10.33
CA SER A 172 -34.82 15.97 -9.79
C SER A 172 -35.37 15.93 -8.35
N PRO A 173 -36.36 15.11 -7.96
CA PRO A 173 -36.82 15.03 -6.57
C PRO A 173 -35.87 14.23 -5.67
N LEU A 174 -35.54 14.76 -4.49
CA LEU A 174 -34.77 14.09 -3.42
C LEU A 174 -35.48 12.83 -2.90
N THR A 175 -36.82 12.83 -2.91
CA THR A 175 -37.64 11.70 -2.45
C THR A 175 -37.57 10.45 -3.33
N ALA A 176 -36.98 10.54 -4.52
CA ALA A 176 -36.79 9.38 -5.39
C ALA A 176 -35.65 8.50 -4.87
N LYS A 177 -35.88 7.19 -4.75
CA LYS A 177 -34.92 6.25 -4.16
C LYS A 177 -33.53 6.25 -4.84
N ILE A 178 -33.47 6.50 -6.14
CA ILE A 178 -32.24 6.63 -6.95
C ILE A 178 -31.59 8.03 -6.86
N SER A 179 -31.75 8.68 -5.70
CA SER A 179 -31.32 10.07 -5.47
C SER A 179 -31.20 10.35 -3.97
N GLN A 180 -31.09 9.31 -3.14
CA GLN A 180 -31.04 9.38 -1.67
C GLN A 180 -29.59 9.26 -1.15
N ASP A 181 -28.70 8.60 -1.90
CA ASP A 181 -27.26 8.58 -1.69
C ASP A 181 -26.51 9.77 -2.36
N ASP A 182 -27.21 10.58 -3.16
CA ASP A 182 -26.71 11.88 -3.63
C ASP A 182 -26.28 12.75 -2.43
N ILE A 183 -25.16 13.47 -2.55
CA ILE A 183 -24.80 14.55 -1.60
C ILE A 183 -25.17 15.87 -2.25
N VAL A 184 -26.03 16.64 -1.58
CA VAL A 184 -26.66 17.83 -2.13
C VAL A 184 -26.33 19.08 -1.31
N ARG A 185 -26.03 20.18 -2.02
CA ARG A 185 -26.15 21.54 -1.51
C ARG A 185 -27.62 21.95 -1.55
N ALA A 186 -28.14 22.47 -0.45
CA ALA A 186 -29.52 22.94 -0.36
C ALA A 186 -29.64 24.20 0.51
N ASN A 187 -30.82 24.83 0.53
CA ASN A 187 -31.08 26.10 1.22
C ASN A 187 -30.08 27.22 0.84
N ASN A 188 -29.64 27.28 -0.43
CA ASN A 188 -28.59 28.18 -0.91
C ASN A 188 -27.28 28.07 -0.10
N GLY A 189 -26.84 26.83 0.20
CA GLY A 189 -25.64 26.57 1.02
C GLY A 189 -25.89 26.50 2.54
N GLY A 190 -27.14 26.73 2.97
CA GLY A 190 -27.56 26.51 4.37
C GLY A 190 -27.59 25.02 4.79
N TYR A 191 -27.43 24.10 3.84
CA TYR A 191 -27.33 22.66 4.06
C TYR A 191 -26.36 22.02 3.06
N LEU A 192 -25.55 21.07 3.53
CA LEU A 192 -24.69 20.23 2.70
C LEU A 192 -24.61 18.82 3.31
N GLY A 193 -25.21 17.83 2.66
CA GLY A 193 -25.41 16.49 3.24
C GLY A 193 -26.09 15.49 2.31
N LEU A 194 -26.43 14.32 2.83
CA LEU A 194 -27.12 13.27 2.10
C LEU A 194 -28.55 13.68 1.75
N ALA A 195 -28.98 13.40 0.53
CA ALA A 195 -30.35 13.65 0.08
C ALA A 195 -31.44 12.85 0.85
N SER A 196 -31.06 11.78 1.57
CA SER A 196 -31.92 11.09 2.54
C SER A 196 -32.21 11.88 3.81
N ASP A 197 -31.36 12.87 4.13
CA ASP A 197 -31.27 13.55 5.43
C ASP A 197 -31.73 15.03 5.33
N TYR A 198 -32.61 15.33 4.36
CA TYR A 198 -33.14 16.67 4.03
C TYR A 198 -34.68 16.67 3.86
#